data_AF-A0A396SEM4-F1
#
_entry.id   AF-A0A396SEM4-F1
#
_cell.length_a   1.000
_cell.length_b   1.000
_cell.length_c   1.000
_cell.angle_alpha   90.00
_cell.angle_beta   90.00
_cell.angle_gamma   90.00
#
_symmetry.space_group_name_H-M   'P 1'
#
loop_
_entity.id
_entity.type
_entity.pdbx_description
1 polymer ?
#
loop_
_entity_poly.entity_id
_entity_poly.type
_entity_poly.pdbx_seq_one_letter_code
_entity_poly.pdbx_strand_id
1 'polypeptide(L)'
;MKSSIFNFLGEFSSTLEELALRVEDLLWDQPQEAMMKARLFGETLVSMIFEQENMNEVYPLKQWEKINRLYKHDIIQDEIYKKFEYIRKNGNIAVHQVTDMDLEVAKQAHQVLFDLSVWYTEVYVSHTFIAPEYELPSKQIQDPHIVKKWMDEYQERVAEIEIQLEQLKQEKKQQQISVKEERKINARIGPNRINNSERSVPIERFQATFEKVNLERKNLSKKAAEFKHKEFEEEDTEAYVYLLDNVTPTIAVHPLLIEQAKKLVDVTSKPLKSTALRRFPRKVENNTLKSNYGYTYTFQTKGELESLLFRIVEVLQSRKSGIEEY
;
A
#
# COMPACT_ATOMS: atom_id res chain seq x y z
N MET A 1 10.51 -8.65 28.88
CA MET A 1 10.99 -7.67 27.89
C MET A 1 12.03 -6.83 28.60
N LYS A 2 13.27 -6.77 28.09
CA LYS A 2 14.24 -5.79 28.59
C LYS A 2 13.71 -4.40 28.23
N SER A 3 13.78 -3.46 29.17
CA SER A 3 13.53 -2.05 28.88
C SER A 3 14.59 -1.57 27.89
N SER A 4 14.17 -0.88 26.83
CA SER A 4 15.11 -0.25 25.90
C SER A 4 15.83 0.91 26.60
N ILE A 5 17.09 1.15 26.20
CA ILE A 5 17.86 2.31 26.67
C ILE A 5 17.33 3.62 26.10
N PHE A 6 16.43 3.57 25.11
CA PHE A 6 15.84 4.73 24.43
C PHE A 6 14.47 5.16 24.96
N ASN A 7 13.91 4.47 25.96
CA ASN A 7 12.57 4.80 26.49
C ASN A 7 12.46 6.25 27.01
N PHE A 8 13.57 6.89 27.40
CA PHE A 8 13.57 8.30 27.83
C PHE A 8 13.24 9.27 26.69
N LEU A 9 13.40 8.87 25.43
CA LEU A 9 13.04 9.68 24.27
C LEU A 9 11.53 9.97 24.24
N GLY A 10 10.70 9.04 24.74
CA GLY A 10 9.26 9.17 24.78
C GLY A 10 8.76 10.38 25.58
N GLU A 11 9.59 10.94 26.48
CA GLU A 11 9.26 12.13 27.27
C GLU A 11 9.12 13.39 26.40
N PHE A 12 9.80 13.45 25.25
CA PHE A 12 9.83 14.63 24.39
C PHE A 12 9.60 14.34 22.90
N SER A 13 9.78 13.09 22.44
CA SER A 13 9.54 12.69 21.06
C SER A 13 9.25 11.20 20.92
N SER A 14 7.98 10.85 20.80
CA SER A 14 7.53 9.48 20.50
C SER A 14 8.06 8.96 19.16
N THR A 15 8.24 9.86 18.17
CA THR A 15 8.79 9.51 16.85
C THR A 15 10.24 9.04 16.96
N LEU A 16 11.08 9.72 17.75
CA LEU A 16 12.47 9.31 17.94
C LEU A 16 12.55 8.00 18.73
N GLU A 17 11.72 7.83 19.75
CA GLU A 17 11.61 6.58 20.51
C GLU A 17 11.26 5.40 19.59
N GLU A 18 10.20 5.54 18.76
CA GLU A 18 9.79 4.48 17.82
C GLU A 18 10.91 4.12 16.84
N LEU A 19 11.61 5.13 16.30
CA LEU A 19 12.72 4.90 15.37
C LEU A 19 13.88 4.17 16.05
N ALA A 20 14.23 4.52 17.28
CA ALA A 20 15.30 3.89 18.02
C ALA A 20 14.96 2.44 18.40
N LEU A 21 13.74 2.18 18.88
CA LEU A 21 13.25 0.82 19.13
C LEU A 21 13.29 -0.03 17.86
N ARG A 22 12.93 0.56 16.72
CA ARG A 22 12.99 -0.14 15.43
C ARG A 22 14.42 -0.47 15.01
N VAL A 23 15.40 0.38 15.36
CA VAL A 23 16.82 0.07 15.17
C VAL A 23 17.22 -1.12 16.03
N GLU A 24 16.84 -1.16 17.31
CA GLU A 24 17.14 -2.29 18.21
C GLU A 24 16.55 -3.62 17.70
N ASP A 25 15.28 -3.60 17.26
CA ASP A 25 14.59 -4.77 16.71
C ASP A 25 15.29 -5.36 15.48
N LEU A 26 15.81 -4.49 14.62
CA LEU A 26 16.40 -4.87 13.34
C LEU A 26 17.90 -5.12 13.42
N LEU A 27 18.56 -4.68 14.50
CA LEU A 27 20.02 -4.57 14.59
C LEU A 27 20.75 -5.87 14.20
N TRP A 28 20.26 -7.01 14.72
CA TRP A 28 20.94 -8.30 14.60
C TRP A 28 20.60 -9.06 13.33
N ASP A 29 19.38 -8.86 12.80
CA ASP A 29 18.83 -9.67 11.71
C ASP A 29 18.84 -8.92 10.38
N GLN A 30 18.67 -7.60 10.40
CA GLN A 30 18.58 -6.74 9.21
C GLN A 30 19.40 -5.45 9.41
N PRO A 31 20.75 -5.52 9.44
CA PRO A 31 21.62 -4.37 9.70
C PRO A 31 21.42 -3.20 8.71
N GLN A 32 21.11 -3.50 7.45
CA GLN A 32 20.85 -2.50 6.42
C GLN A 32 19.57 -1.69 6.72
N GLU A 33 18.48 -2.37 7.06
CA GLU A 33 17.23 -1.72 7.45
C GLU A 33 17.39 -0.94 8.76
N ALA A 34 18.13 -1.49 9.73
CA ALA A 34 18.50 -0.77 10.95
C ALA A 34 19.23 0.54 10.62
N MET A 35 20.18 0.52 9.69
CA MET A 35 20.88 1.73 9.24
C MET A 35 19.96 2.73 8.52
N MET A 36 18.97 2.28 7.76
CA MET A 36 17.97 3.17 7.16
C MET A 36 17.10 3.86 8.21
N LYS A 37 16.71 3.15 9.28
CA LYS A 37 15.99 3.74 10.41
C LYS A 37 16.86 4.70 11.22
N ALA A 38 18.13 4.35 11.44
CA ALA A 38 19.12 5.23 12.06
C ALA A 38 19.28 6.55 11.29
N ARG A 39 19.27 6.50 9.96
CA ARG A 39 19.29 7.71 9.12
C ARG A 39 18.08 8.60 9.35
N LEU A 40 16.88 8.02 9.33
CA LEU A 40 15.65 8.76 9.57
C LEU A 40 15.65 9.40 10.97
N PHE A 41 16.14 8.67 11.98
CA PHE A 41 16.34 9.19 13.33
C PHE A 41 17.23 10.44 13.33
N GLY A 42 18.39 10.39 12.67
CA GLY A 42 19.29 11.54 12.57
C GLY A 42 18.70 12.72 11.80
N GLU A 43 17.90 12.47 10.75
CA GLU A 43 17.19 13.50 10.00
C GLU A 43 16.11 14.20 10.83
N THR A 44 15.35 13.43 11.62
CA THR A 44 14.35 13.93 12.56
C THR A 44 15.00 14.75 13.66
N LEU A 45 16.06 14.24 14.30
CA LEU A 45 16.74 14.93 15.39
C LEU A 45 17.35 16.26 14.93
N VAL A 46 18.01 16.29 13.76
CA VAL A 46 18.52 17.55 13.18
C VAL A 46 17.39 18.54 12.91
N SER A 47 16.24 18.07 12.43
CA SER A 47 15.10 18.96 12.19
C SER A 47 14.54 19.53 13.50
N MET A 48 14.49 18.73 14.57
CA MET A 48 14.12 19.23 15.90
C MET A 48 15.11 20.28 16.43
N ILE A 49 16.41 20.11 16.23
CA ILE A 49 17.42 21.12 16.60
C ILE A 49 17.18 22.42 15.83
N PHE A 50 16.93 22.34 14.51
CA PHE A 50 16.63 23.52 13.69
C PHE A 50 15.40 24.29 14.19
N GLU A 51 14.35 23.56 14.61
CA GLU A 51 13.15 24.16 15.18
C GLU A 51 13.44 24.85 16.51
N GLN A 52 14.17 24.20 17.43
CA GLN A 52 14.53 24.78 18.73
C GLN A 52 15.42 26.03 18.59
N GLU A 53 16.36 26.00 17.64
CA GLU A 53 17.28 27.10 17.36
C GLU A 53 16.67 28.19 16.47
N ASN A 54 15.39 28.07 16.10
CA ASN A 54 14.68 28.99 15.20
C ASN A 54 15.43 29.23 13.87
N MET A 55 16.08 28.19 13.33
CA MET A 55 16.85 28.24 12.07
C MET A 55 16.05 27.79 10.85
N ASN A 56 14.72 27.72 10.96
CA ASN A 56 13.87 27.29 9.86
C ASN A 56 13.93 28.29 8.71
N GLU A 57 14.14 27.77 7.51
CA GLU A 57 14.39 28.57 6.30
C GLU A 57 13.20 28.52 5.35
N VAL A 58 13.08 29.57 4.52
CA VAL A 58 12.05 29.67 3.46
C VAL A 58 12.20 28.56 2.42
N TYR A 59 13.42 28.05 2.22
CA TYR A 59 13.74 27.02 1.24
C TYR A 59 14.18 25.71 1.91
N PRO A 60 13.75 24.54 1.39
CA PRO A 60 14.19 23.24 1.92
C PRO A 60 15.69 23.03 1.76
N LEU A 61 16.39 22.76 2.86
CA LEU A 61 17.80 22.37 2.87
C LEU A 61 17.97 20.85 2.84
N LYS A 62 19.01 20.39 2.15
CA LYS A 62 19.43 18.99 2.20
C LYS A 62 20.01 18.67 3.58
N GLN A 63 19.95 17.40 3.97
CA GLN A 63 20.40 16.97 5.29
C GLN A 63 21.86 17.34 5.61
N TRP A 64 22.76 17.20 4.65
CA TRP A 64 24.17 17.57 4.85
C TRP A 64 24.36 19.08 5.02
N GLU A 65 23.53 19.91 4.37
CA GLU A 65 23.55 21.37 4.50
C GLU A 65 23.10 21.78 5.90
N LYS A 66 22.03 21.13 6.39
CA LYS A 66 21.55 21.32 7.76
C LYS A 66 22.64 21.04 8.79
N ILE A 67 23.25 19.84 8.74
CA ILE A 67 24.32 19.44 9.66
C ILE A 67 25.51 20.40 9.61
N ASN A 68 25.96 20.77 8.40
CA ASN A 68 27.09 21.68 8.23
C ASN A 68 26.79 23.09 8.76
N ARG A 69 25.53 23.53 8.70
CA ARG A 69 25.12 24.82 9.23
C ARG A 69 25.13 24.83 10.75
N LEU A 70 24.57 23.80 11.40
CA LEU A 70 24.66 23.66 12.86
C LEU A 70 26.11 23.72 13.34
N TYR A 71 27.01 23.05 12.63
CA TYR A 71 28.44 23.07 12.97
C TYR A 71 29.08 24.45 12.76
N LYS A 72 28.83 25.11 11.63
CA LYS A 72 29.40 26.43 11.32
C LYS A 72 28.90 27.55 12.24
N HIS A 73 27.72 27.40 12.82
CA HIS A 73 27.16 28.33 13.78
C HIS A 73 27.47 27.95 15.24
N ASP A 74 28.39 27.00 15.46
CA ASP A 74 28.82 26.52 16.78
C ASP A 74 27.68 25.96 17.67
N ILE A 75 26.56 25.55 17.06
CA ILE A 75 25.42 24.92 17.75
C ILE A 75 25.76 23.49 18.13
N ILE A 76 26.47 22.79 17.25
CA ILE A 76 27.00 21.45 17.53
C ILE A 76 28.52 21.47 17.45
N GLN A 77 29.17 20.74 18.36
CA GLN A 77 30.61 20.58 18.38
C GLN A 77 31.08 19.49 17.40
N ASP A 78 32.38 19.42 17.14
CA ASP A 78 32.99 18.47 16.19
C ASP A 78 32.63 17.00 16.47
N GLU A 79 32.52 16.62 17.74
CA GLU A 79 32.10 15.26 18.12
C GLU A 79 30.68 14.93 17.65
N ILE A 80 29.73 15.82 17.93
CA ILE A 80 28.32 15.68 17.54
C ILE A 80 28.17 15.75 16.01
N TYR A 81 28.93 16.64 15.36
CA TYR A 81 29.00 16.73 13.91
C TYR A 81 29.45 15.41 13.27
N LYS A 82 30.53 14.80 13.78
CA LYS A 82 31.04 13.51 13.30
C LYS A 82 30.02 12.39 13.46
N LYS A 83 29.27 12.39 14.58
CA LYS A 83 28.17 11.45 14.85
C LYS A 83 27.04 11.58 13.82
N PHE A 84 26.59 12.79 13.52
CA PHE A 84 25.59 13.00 12.46
C PHE A 84 26.10 12.63 11.06
N GLU A 85 27.34 12.99 10.72
CA GLU A 85 27.94 12.60 9.44
C GLU A 85 28.11 11.08 9.31
N TYR A 86 28.44 10.39 10.40
CA TYR A 86 28.54 8.93 10.43
C TYR A 86 27.20 8.28 10.06
N ILE A 87 26.11 8.67 10.71
CA ILE A 87 24.76 8.18 10.40
C ILE A 87 24.39 8.52 8.95
N ARG A 88 24.62 9.76 8.52
CA ARG A 88 24.26 10.22 7.16
C ARG A 88 24.99 9.43 6.07
N LYS A 89 26.30 9.24 6.21
CA LYS A 89 27.12 8.53 5.21
C LYS A 89 26.75 7.06 5.15
N ASN A 90 26.69 6.37 6.30
CA ASN A 90 26.37 4.94 6.33
C ASN A 90 24.90 4.67 5.99
N GLY A 91 23.98 5.56 6.35
CA GLY A 91 22.58 5.49 5.92
C GLY A 91 22.40 5.69 4.41
N ASN A 92 23.19 6.56 3.78
CA ASN A 92 23.20 6.69 2.32
C ASN A 92 23.73 5.41 1.64
N ILE A 93 24.77 4.80 2.21
CA ILE A 93 25.31 3.52 1.75
C ILE A 93 24.21 2.43 1.83
N ALA A 94 23.51 2.35 2.97
CA ALA A 94 22.43 1.39 3.20
C ALA A 94 21.31 1.47 2.15
N VAL A 95 21.01 2.67 1.65
CA VAL A 95 19.93 2.87 0.67
C VAL A 95 20.37 2.56 -0.76
N HIS A 96 21.63 2.84 -1.11
CA HIS A 96 22.07 2.86 -2.50
C HIS A 96 22.99 1.71 -2.91
N GLN A 97 23.65 1.04 -1.97
CA GLN A 97 24.53 -0.09 -2.27
C GLN A 97 23.75 -1.41 -2.20
N VAL A 98 24.02 -2.30 -3.16
CA VAL A 98 23.45 -3.66 -3.22
C VAL A 98 24.21 -4.63 -2.30
N THR A 99 25.26 -4.15 -1.63
CA THR A 99 26.12 -4.96 -0.76
C THR A 99 25.56 -4.99 0.65
N ASP A 100 25.61 -6.18 1.27
CA ASP A 100 25.17 -6.38 2.64
C ASP A 100 25.92 -5.45 3.60
N MET A 101 25.15 -4.79 4.49
CA MET A 101 25.69 -3.91 5.52
C MET A 101 26.40 -4.72 6.61
N ASP A 102 27.59 -4.27 7.01
CA ASP A 102 28.31 -4.87 8.14
C ASP A 102 27.55 -4.65 9.45
N LEU A 103 27.39 -5.73 10.23
CA LEU A 103 26.75 -5.70 11.53
C LEU A 103 27.46 -4.74 12.50
N GLU A 104 28.79 -4.63 12.43
CA GLU A 104 29.54 -3.71 13.29
C GLU A 104 29.24 -2.24 12.98
N VAL A 105 28.99 -1.91 11.71
CA VAL A 105 28.56 -0.55 11.31
C VAL A 105 27.21 -0.21 11.92
N ALA A 106 26.27 -1.17 11.92
CA ALA A 106 24.95 -1.00 12.53
C ALA A 106 25.01 -0.89 14.05
N LYS A 107 25.83 -1.70 14.73
CA LYS A 107 26.06 -1.59 16.19
C LYS A 107 26.68 -0.24 16.57
N GLN A 108 27.65 0.22 15.79
CA GLN A 108 28.23 1.54 16.00
C GLN A 108 27.18 2.64 15.77
N ALA A 109 26.30 2.51 14.77
CA ALA A 109 25.21 3.47 14.59
C ALA A 109 24.27 3.49 15.80
N HIS A 110 23.90 2.33 16.35
CA HIS A 110 23.11 2.26 17.58
C HIS A 110 23.76 3.03 18.75
N GLN A 111 25.07 2.89 18.94
CA GLN A 111 25.81 3.70 19.92
C GLN A 111 25.76 5.20 19.60
N VAL A 112 25.96 5.57 18.34
CA VAL A 112 25.89 6.97 17.91
C VAL A 112 24.51 7.58 18.14
N LEU A 113 23.44 6.81 17.91
CA LEU A 113 22.06 7.24 18.20
C LEU A 113 21.89 7.53 19.69
N PHE A 114 22.38 6.63 20.54
CA PHE A 114 22.33 6.80 21.99
C PHE A 114 23.06 8.07 22.43
N ASP A 115 24.29 8.26 21.97
CA ASP A 115 25.09 9.44 22.30
C ASP A 115 24.41 10.75 21.86
N LEU A 116 23.84 10.77 20.65
CA LEU A 116 23.12 11.94 20.13
C LEU A 116 21.84 12.20 20.93
N SER A 117 21.16 11.15 21.38
CA SER A 117 19.95 11.23 22.20
C SER A 117 20.26 11.84 23.57
N VAL A 118 21.30 11.32 24.24
CA VAL A 118 21.76 11.84 25.53
C VAL A 118 22.15 13.30 25.41
N TRP A 119 22.99 13.64 24.44
CA TRP A 119 23.41 15.03 24.20
C TRP A 119 22.22 15.96 23.97
N TYR A 120 21.26 15.55 23.13
CA TYR A 120 20.08 16.37 22.87
C TYR A 120 19.25 16.60 24.14
N THR A 121 19.07 15.55 24.95
CA THR A 121 18.32 15.64 26.21
C THR A 121 19.01 16.57 27.21
N GLU A 122 20.34 16.48 27.35
CA GLU A 122 21.12 17.34 28.26
C GLU A 122 21.09 18.82 27.85
N VAL A 123 21.09 19.10 26.55
CA VAL A 123 21.13 20.47 26.01
C VAL A 123 19.75 21.09 25.92
N TYR A 124 18.74 20.37 25.42
CA TYR A 124 17.44 20.95 25.04
C TYR A 124 16.27 20.56 25.95
N VAL A 125 16.35 19.42 26.66
CA VAL A 125 15.19 18.88 27.41
C VAL A 125 15.31 19.13 28.91
N SER A 126 16.41 18.68 29.53
CA SER A 126 16.63 18.85 30.97
C SER A 126 18.11 18.80 31.33
N HIS A 127 18.62 19.90 31.88
CA HIS A 127 19.98 19.98 32.42
C HIS A 127 20.20 19.15 33.70
N THR A 128 19.14 18.58 34.26
CA THR A 128 19.20 17.68 35.42
C THR A 128 19.01 16.21 35.04
N PHE A 129 18.92 15.93 33.74
CA PHE A 129 18.85 14.58 33.21
C PHE A 129 20.11 13.79 33.61
N ILE A 130 19.88 12.53 34.01
CA ILE A 130 20.95 11.58 34.29
C ILE A 130 20.87 10.52 33.21
N ALA A 131 21.87 10.50 32.33
CA ALA A 131 21.92 9.54 31.23
C ALA A 131 22.00 8.10 31.77
N PRO A 132 21.23 7.16 31.19
CA PRO A 132 21.43 5.75 31.47
C PRO A 132 22.80 5.29 30.95
N GLU A 133 23.29 4.15 31.44
CA GLU A 133 24.48 3.54 30.86
C GLU A 133 24.15 2.90 29.50
N TYR A 134 25.04 3.09 28.53
CA TYR A 134 24.88 2.47 27.22
C TYR A 134 24.98 0.94 27.32
N GLU A 135 23.95 0.25 26.82
CA GLU A 135 23.94 -1.21 26.68
C GLU A 135 23.57 -1.58 25.24
N LEU A 136 24.37 -2.45 24.61
CA LEU A 136 24.00 -3.01 23.31
C LEU A 136 22.87 -4.04 23.52
N PRO A 137 21.76 -3.97 22.77
CA PRO A 137 20.66 -4.90 22.95
C PRO A 137 21.14 -6.32 22.67
N SER A 138 20.88 -7.25 23.59
CA SER A 138 21.27 -8.64 23.42
C SER A 138 20.59 -9.24 22.18
N LYS A 139 21.34 -9.98 21.35
CA LYS A 139 20.73 -10.78 20.28
C LYS A 139 19.65 -11.66 20.89
N GLN A 140 18.40 -11.45 20.48
CA GLN A 140 17.33 -12.37 20.85
C GLN A 140 17.60 -13.68 20.13
N ILE A 141 18.31 -14.59 20.81
CA ILE A 141 18.41 -15.98 20.37
C ILE A 141 17.00 -16.52 20.57
N GLN A 142 16.23 -16.60 19.48
CA GLN A 142 14.95 -17.31 19.54
C GLN A 142 15.28 -18.74 19.97
N ASP A 143 14.85 -19.11 21.17
CA ASP A 143 15.02 -20.46 21.68
C ASP A 143 14.44 -21.41 20.62
N PRO A 144 15.23 -22.36 20.08
CA PRO A 144 14.75 -23.33 19.10
C PRO A 144 13.47 -24.04 19.54
N HIS A 145 13.25 -24.15 20.86
CA HIS A 145 12.03 -24.72 21.44
C HIS A 145 10.79 -23.83 21.27
N ILE A 146 10.94 -22.50 21.36
CA ILE A 146 9.85 -21.54 21.12
C ILE A 146 9.50 -21.50 19.63
N VAL A 147 10.51 -21.50 18.75
CA VAL A 147 10.30 -21.56 17.30
C VAL A 147 9.60 -22.86 16.90
N LYS A 148 10.02 -23.99 17.48
CA LYS A 148 9.37 -25.28 17.26
C LYS A 148 7.91 -25.26 17.72
N LYS A 149 7.62 -24.72 18.91
CA LYS A 149 6.26 -24.59 19.42
C LYS A 149 5.38 -23.72 18.51
N TRP A 150 5.88 -22.60 18.02
CA TRP A 150 5.16 -21.77 17.04
C TRP A 150 4.96 -22.47 15.70
N MET A 151 5.95 -23.24 15.25
CA MET A 151 5.83 -24.03 14.03
C MET A 151 4.75 -25.10 14.19
N ASP A 152 4.73 -25.80 15.33
CA ASP A 152 3.74 -26.84 15.65
C ASP A 152 2.32 -26.23 15.74
N GLU A 153 2.15 -25.10 16.45
CA GLU A 153 0.87 -24.36 16.52
C GLU A 153 0.41 -23.85 15.14
N TYR A 154 1.35 -23.41 14.29
CA TYR A 154 1.05 -22.97 12.94
C TYR A 154 0.63 -24.13 12.04
N GLN A 155 1.30 -25.28 12.13
CA GLN A 155 0.94 -26.50 11.41
C GLN A 155 -0.45 -27.01 11.80
N GLU A 156 -0.80 -26.97 13.10
CA GLU A 156 -2.15 -27.32 13.56
C GLU A 156 -3.22 -26.39 12.96
N ARG A 157 -2.98 -25.07 12.94
CA ARG A 157 -3.91 -24.11 12.31
C ARG A 157 -4.06 -24.34 10.82
N VAL A 158 -2.98 -24.66 10.11
CA VAL A 158 -3.03 -24.99 8.68
C VAL A 158 -3.87 -26.24 8.45
N ALA A 159 -3.67 -27.29 9.25
CA ALA A 159 -4.46 -28.52 9.17
C ALA A 159 -5.95 -28.28 9.46
N GLU A 160 -6.28 -27.44 10.46
CA GLU A 160 -7.67 -27.05 10.73
C GLU A 160 -8.29 -26.30 9.54
N ILE A 161 -7.57 -25.36 8.94
CA ILE A 161 -8.03 -24.62 7.76
C ILE A 161 -8.24 -25.57 6.57
N GLU A 162 -7.36 -26.55 6.37
CA GLU A 162 -7.51 -27.56 5.32
C GLU A 162 -8.75 -28.43 5.53
N ILE A 163 -9.01 -28.87 6.77
CA ILE A 163 -10.22 -29.61 7.14
C ILE A 163 -11.47 -28.76 6.87
N GLN A 164 -11.48 -27.49 7.29
CA GLN A 164 -12.60 -26.58 7.04
C GLN A 164 -12.82 -26.35 5.53
N LEU A 165 -11.74 -26.22 4.76
CA LEU A 165 -11.83 -26.09 3.29
C LEU A 165 -12.43 -27.33 2.64
N GLU A 166 -12.07 -28.53 3.11
CA GLU A 166 -12.62 -29.78 2.59
C GLU A 166 -14.10 -29.95 2.97
N GLN A 167 -14.48 -29.62 4.20
CA GLN A 167 -15.88 -29.57 4.63
C GLN A 167 -16.69 -28.61 3.76
N LEU A 168 -16.21 -27.38 3.53
CA LEU A 168 -16.88 -26.40 2.66
C LEU A 168 -16.99 -26.88 1.21
N LYS A 169 -16.00 -27.62 0.70
CA LYS A 169 -16.08 -28.23 -0.63
C LYS A 169 -17.13 -29.34 -0.68
N GLN A 170 -17.18 -30.20 0.34
CA GLN A 170 -18.17 -31.27 0.44
C GLN A 170 -19.58 -30.71 0.59
N GLU A 171 -19.79 -29.71 1.44
CA GLU A 171 -21.06 -28.99 1.58
C GLU A 171 -21.49 -28.36 0.27
N LYS A 172 -20.59 -27.69 -0.46
CA LYS A 172 -20.90 -27.16 -1.81
C LYS A 172 -21.26 -28.26 -2.79
N LYS A 173 -20.62 -29.42 -2.72
CA LYS A 173 -20.92 -30.57 -3.58
C LYS A 173 -22.28 -31.18 -3.22
N GLN A 174 -22.59 -31.32 -1.92
CA GLN A 174 -23.86 -31.80 -1.39
C GLN A 174 -25.00 -30.84 -1.76
N GLN A 175 -24.80 -29.53 -1.60
CA GLN A 175 -25.73 -28.48 -2.04
C GLN A 175 -25.94 -28.51 -3.55
N GLN A 176 -24.89 -28.76 -4.35
CA GLN A 176 -25.05 -28.92 -5.80
C GLN A 176 -25.82 -30.19 -6.18
N ILE A 177 -25.69 -31.27 -5.41
CA ILE A 177 -26.43 -32.53 -5.60
C ILE A 177 -27.89 -32.34 -5.18
N SER A 178 -28.16 -31.78 -4.01
CA SER A 178 -29.52 -31.50 -3.54
C SER A 178 -30.26 -30.52 -4.45
N VAL A 179 -29.58 -29.45 -4.92
CA VAL A 179 -30.14 -28.53 -5.92
C VAL A 179 -30.39 -29.24 -7.26
N LYS A 180 -29.58 -30.23 -7.66
CA LYS A 180 -29.83 -31.05 -8.86
C LYS A 180 -31.00 -32.01 -8.68
N GLU A 181 -31.20 -32.58 -7.49
CA GLU A 181 -32.30 -33.47 -7.16
C GLU A 181 -33.63 -32.71 -7.03
N GLU A 182 -33.63 -31.56 -6.36
CA GLU A 182 -34.77 -30.63 -6.32
C GLU A 182 -35.15 -30.14 -7.73
N ARG A 183 -34.17 -29.86 -8.59
CA ARG A 183 -34.42 -29.54 -10.02
C ARG A 183 -35.06 -30.69 -10.80
N LYS A 184 -34.73 -31.94 -10.49
CA LYS A 184 -35.36 -33.13 -11.12
C LYS A 184 -36.79 -33.35 -10.64
N ILE A 185 -37.07 -33.07 -9.36
CA ILE A 185 -38.42 -33.17 -8.78
C ILE A 185 -39.31 -32.04 -9.33
N ASN A 186 -38.80 -30.81 -9.41
CA ASN A 186 -39.53 -29.66 -9.95
C ASN A 186 -39.75 -29.71 -11.47
N ALA A 187 -38.99 -30.52 -12.22
CA ALA A 187 -39.21 -30.74 -13.65
C ALA A 187 -40.42 -31.66 -13.96
N ARG A 188 -40.99 -32.35 -12.96
CA ARG A 188 -42.16 -33.23 -13.13
C ARG A 188 -43.51 -32.52 -12.89
N ILE A 189 -43.49 -31.29 -12.39
CA ILE A 189 -44.69 -30.48 -12.15
C ILE A 189 -44.74 -29.38 -13.23
N GLY A 190 -45.87 -29.31 -13.95
CA GLY A 190 -46.11 -28.43 -15.10
C GLY A 190 -45.95 -26.93 -14.82
N PRO A 191 -45.97 -26.09 -15.87
CA PRO A 191 -45.12 -24.91 -15.96
C PRO A 191 -45.67 -23.74 -15.14
N ASN A 192 -44.97 -23.39 -14.07
CA ASN A 192 -44.93 -22.01 -13.62
C ASN A 192 -43.46 -21.62 -13.41
N ARG A 193 -42.86 -21.07 -14.46
CA ARG A 193 -41.46 -20.66 -14.49
C ARG A 193 -41.28 -19.38 -13.68
N ILE A 194 -40.76 -19.51 -12.47
CA ILE A 194 -39.99 -18.43 -11.84
C ILE A 194 -38.54 -18.88 -11.83
N ASN A 195 -37.78 -18.36 -12.79
CA ASN A 195 -36.36 -18.65 -12.96
C ASN A 195 -35.57 -18.00 -11.82
N ASN A 196 -34.96 -18.77 -10.93
CA ASN A 196 -33.90 -18.26 -10.05
C ASN A 196 -32.70 -19.21 -10.03
N SER A 197 -31.74 -18.93 -10.92
CA SER A 197 -30.31 -19.19 -10.74
C SER A 197 -29.56 -18.75 -12.01
N GLU A 198 -29.58 -17.44 -12.28
CA GLU A 198 -28.58 -16.82 -13.14
C GLU A 198 -27.74 -15.92 -12.23
N ARG A 199 -26.42 -16.14 -12.15
CA ARG A 199 -25.54 -15.08 -11.64
C ARG A 199 -25.70 -13.92 -12.61
N SER A 200 -26.34 -12.86 -12.14
CA SER A 200 -26.44 -11.58 -12.83
C SER A 200 -25.46 -10.61 -12.18
N VAL A 201 -24.90 -9.72 -12.98
CA VAL A 201 -24.06 -8.61 -12.50
C VAL A 201 -24.79 -7.94 -11.32
N PRO A 202 -24.14 -7.74 -10.15
CA PRO A 202 -24.80 -7.24 -8.93
C PRO A 202 -25.08 -5.74 -9.04
N ILE A 203 -25.91 -5.36 -10.00
CA ILE A 203 -26.13 -3.98 -10.40
C ILE A 203 -26.91 -3.21 -9.34
N GLU A 204 -27.85 -3.86 -8.66
CA GLU A 204 -28.68 -3.25 -7.63
C GLU A 204 -27.83 -2.73 -6.46
N ARG A 205 -26.68 -3.36 -6.21
CA ARG A 205 -25.76 -2.95 -5.13
C ARG A 205 -25.05 -1.63 -5.43
N PHE A 206 -24.81 -1.32 -6.71
CA PHE A 206 -23.93 -0.24 -7.14
C PHE A 206 -24.62 0.83 -8.00
N GLN A 207 -25.88 0.64 -8.38
CA GLN A 207 -26.60 1.54 -9.29
C GLN A 207 -26.53 3.01 -8.86
N ALA A 208 -26.79 3.31 -7.58
CA ALA A 208 -26.73 4.66 -7.04
C ALA A 208 -25.34 5.33 -7.19
N THR A 209 -24.27 4.53 -7.13
CA THR A 209 -22.89 5.02 -7.30
C THR A 209 -22.63 5.47 -8.73
N PHE A 210 -23.19 4.78 -9.74
CA PHE A 210 -23.09 5.20 -11.14
C PHE A 210 -23.95 6.44 -11.44
N GLU A 211 -25.16 6.49 -10.88
CA GLU A 211 -26.06 7.64 -11.07
C GLU A 211 -25.47 8.93 -10.50
N LYS A 212 -24.79 8.86 -9.35
CA LYS A 212 -24.12 10.01 -8.69
C LYS A 212 -23.07 10.70 -9.57
N VAL A 213 -22.47 9.97 -10.51
CA VAL A 213 -21.44 10.46 -11.43
C VAL A 213 -21.95 10.54 -12.87
N ASN A 214 -23.27 10.66 -13.06
CA ASN A 214 -23.91 10.80 -14.37
C ASN A 214 -23.62 9.66 -15.37
N LEU A 215 -23.35 8.45 -14.88
CA LEU A 215 -23.23 7.24 -15.70
C LEU A 215 -24.58 6.53 -15.81
N GLU A 216 -25.09 6.41 -17.03
CA GLU A 216 -26.37 5.75 -17.31
C GLU A 216 -26.14 4.36 -17.91
N ARG A 217 -26.90 3.36 -17.44
CA ARG A 217 -26.85 2.00 -17.97
C ARG A 217 -27.37 1.96 -19.41
N LYS A 218 -26.57 1.43 -20.33
CA LYS A 218 -26.94 1.23 -21.74
C LYS A 218 -27.22 -0.23 -22.08
N ASN A 219 -26.54 -1.16 -21.43
CA ASN A 219 -26.73 -2.59 -21.69
C ASN A 219 -26.52 -3.43 -20.43
N LEU A 220 -27.19 -4.57 -20.35
CA LEU A 220 -26.97 -5.58 -19.33
C LEU A 220 -26.88 -6.95 -20.00
N SER A 221 -25.75 -7.61 -19.81
CA SER A 221 -25.51 -8.96 -20.26
C SER A 221 -25.18 -9.86 -19.09
N LYS A 222 -25.12 -11.18 -19.33
CA LYS A 222 -24.66 -12.16 -18.34
C LYS A 222 -23.21 -11.93 -17.87
N LYS A 223 -22.40 -11.16 -18.59
CA LYS A 223 -20.96 -10.98 -18.29
C LYS A 223 -20.61 -9.57 -17.82
N ALA A 224 -21.43 -8.58 -18.18
CA ALA A 224 -21.15 -7.19 -17.90
C ALA A 224 -22.41 -6.32 -17.96
N ALA A 225 -22.45 -5.30 -17.11
CA ALA A 225 -23.32 -4.14 -17.26
C ALA A 225 -22.51 -2.99 -17.88
N GLU A 226 -23.06 -2.40 -18.94
CA GLU A 226 -22.47 -1.30 -19.70
C GLU A 226 -23.09 0.02 -19.26
N PHE A 227 -22.24 0.99 -18.92
CA PHE A 227 -22.63 2.33 -18.53
C PHE A 227 -21.96 3.35 -19.43
N LYS A 228 -22.63 4.48 -19.69
CA LYS A 228 -22.12 5.59 -20.50
C LYS A 228 -22.35 6.91 -19.76
N HIS A 229 -21.39 7.82 -19.83
CA HIS A 229 -21.57 9.16 -19.26
C HIS A 229 -22.59 9.95 -20.08
N LYS A 230 -23.55 10.61 -19.40
CA LYS A 230 -24.69 11.27 -20.04
C LYS A 230 -24.31 12.45 -20.94
N GLU A 231 -23.20 13.11 -20.64
CA GLU A 231 -22.75 14.31 -21.36
C GLU A 231 -21.98 14.04 -22.66
N PHE A 232 -21.80 12.75 -23.02
CA PHE A 232 -21.06 12.29 -24.19
C PHE A 232 -21.99 11.60 -25.19
N GLU A 233 -21.64 11.66 -26.47
CA GLU A 233 -22.42 11.09 -27.56
C GLU A 233 -22.30 9.55 -27.58
N GLU A 234 -23.02 8.86 -28.45
CA GLU A 234 -22.91 7.39 -28.52
C GLU A 234 -21.62 6.91 -29.17
N GLU A 235 -21.02 7.76 -30.01
CA GLU A 235 -19.77 7.52 -30.74
C GLU A 235 -18.53 7.66 -29.85
N ASP A 236 -18.64 8.37 -28.72
CA ASP A 236 -17.59 8.57 -27.73
C ASP A 236 -17.32 7.29 -26.92
N THR A 237 -16.65 6.33 -27.55
CA THR A 237 -16.38 5.00 -26.97
C THR A 237 -15.61 5.04 -25.65
N GLU A 238 -14.83 6.09 -25.41
CA GLU A 238 -14.10 6.32 -24.16
C GLU A 238 -15.02 6.64 -22.98
N ALA A 239 -16.22 7.18 -23.22
CA ALA A 239 -17.18 7.52 -22.17
C ALA A 239 -17.94 6.31 -21.63
N TYR A 240 -17.60 5.09 -22.09
CA TYR A 240 -18.18 3.84 -21.64
C TYR A 240 -17.33 3.17 -20.56
N VAL A 241 -18.02 2.59 -19.58
CA VAL A 241 -17.45 1.83 -18.47
C VAL A 241 -18.23 0.53 -18.30
N TYR A 242 -17.55 -0.57 -17.99
CA TYR A 242 -18.17 -1.88 -17.82
C TYR A 242 -18.00 -2.41 -16.40
N LEU A 243 -19.10 -2.78 -15.74
CA LEU A 243 -19.07 -3.56 -14.51
C LEU A 243 -19.15 -5.04 -14.85
N LEU A 244 -18.11 -5.82 -14.51
CA LEU A 244 -17.98 -7.23 -14.86
C LEU A 244 -18.49 -8.16 -13.74
N ASP A 245 -19.06 -9.31 -14.13
CA ASP A 245 -19.48 -10.38 -13.21
C ASP A 245 -18.31 -11.30 -12.83
N ASN A 246 -17.42 -10.80 -11.97
CA ASN A 246 -16.27 -11.54 -11.43
C ASN A 246 -16.47 -11.83 -9.92
N VAL A 247 -15.69 -12.77 -9.37
CA VAL A 247 -15.70 -13.10 -7.92
C VAL A 247 -15.49 -11.85 -7.06
N THR A 248 -14.63 -10.93 -7.52
CA THR A 248 -14.48 -9.57 -7.01
C THR A 248 -15.10 -8.59 -8.02
N PRO A 249 -16.01 -7.70 -7.62
CA PRO A 249 -16.55 -6.66 -8.50
C PRO A 249 -15.42 -5.90 -9.21
N THR A 250 -15.52 -5.79 -10.54
CA THR A 250 -14.44 -5.26 -11.38
C THR A 250 -15.01 -4.25 -12.37
N ILE A 251 -14.37 -3.10 -12.48
CA ILE A 251 -14.65 -2.10 -13.51
C ILE A 251 -13.62 -2.23 -14.63
N ALA A 252 -14.08 -2.27 -15.89
CA ALA A 252 -13.23 -2.11 -17.06
C ALA A 252 -13.39 -0.71 -17.67
N VAL A 253 -12.26 -0.07 -17.94
CA VAL A 253 -12.13 1.30 -18.44
C VAL A 253 -11.45 1.31 -19.80
N HIS A 254 -11.84 2.28 -20.63
CA HIS A 254 -11.33 2.42 -21.99
C HIS A 254 -9.81 2.73 -21.99
N PRO A 255 -9.01 2.10 -22.87
CA PRO A 255 -7.56 2.32 -22.94
C PRO A 255 -7.11 3.78 -23.06
N LEU A 256 -7.84 4.57 -23.84
CA LEU A 256 -7.54 5.99 -24.09
C LEU A 256 -7.52 6.85 -22.82
N LEU A 257 -8.31 6.49 -21.80
CA LEU A 257 -8.35 7.21 -20.52
C LEU A 257 -7.14 6.90 -19.64
N ILE A 258 -6.47 5.76 -19.89
CA ILE A 258 -5.30 5.32 -19.13
C ILE A 258 -4.02 5.92 -19.69
N GLU A 259 -3.91 6.04 -21.02
CA GLU A 259 -2.71 6.56 -21.69
C GLU A 259 -2.39 8.03 -21.34
N GLN A 260 -3.42 8.83 -21.04
CA GLN A 260 -3.27 10.25 -20.68
C GLN A 260 -3.19 10.48 -19.16
N ALA A 261 -3.78 9.57 -18.37
CA ALA A 261 -3.78 9.66 -16.92
C ALA A 261 -2.62 8.87 -16.30
N LYS A 262 -1.41 9.48 -16.29
CA LYS A 262 -0.38 9.11 -15.29
C LYS A 262 -0.91 9.18 -13.84
N LYS A 263 -2.06 9.83 -13.62
CA LYS A 263 -2.80 9.94 -12.35
C LYS A 263 -3.73 8.76 -11.99
N LEU A 264 -3.93 7.78 -12.88
CA LEU A 264 -4.78 6.61 -12.58
C LEU A 264 -4.01 5.41 -11.99
N VAL A 265 -2.69 5.52 -11.79
CA VAL A 265 -1.83 4.36 -11.53
C VAL A 265 -1.14 4.42 -10.16
N ASP A 266 -1.59 3.55 -9.24
CA ASP A 266 -0.71 2.87 -8.27
C ASP A 266 -0.62 1.35 -8.54
N VAL A 267 -1.33 0.84 -9.56
CA VAL A 267 -1.33 -0.60 -9.87
C VAL A 267 -1.24 -0.78 -11.38
N THR A 268 -0.15 -1.38 -11.83
CA THR A 268 0.04 -1.88 -13.20
C THR A 268 -1.04 -2.92 -13.52
N SER A 269 -2.19 -2.50 -14.05
CA SER A 269 -3.23 -3.43 -14.50
C SER A 269 -2.90 -3.91 -15.92
N LYS A 270 -2.80 -5.24 -16.11
CA LYS A 270 -2.66 -5.83 -17.46
C LYS A 270 -3.99 -5.64 -18.21
N PRO A 271 -3.98 -5.31 -19.50
CA PRO A 271 -5.20 -5.17 -20.28
C PRO A 271 -5.96 -6.50 -20.36
N LEU A 272 -7.25 -6.49 -20.01
CA LEU A 272 -8.15 -7.63 -20.11
C LEU A 272 -8.79 -7.70 -21.50
N LYS A 273 -8.66 -8.84 -22.19
CA LYS A 273 -9.37 -9.13 -23.44
C LYS A 273 -10.74 -9.75 -23.11
N SER A 274 -11.84 -9.15 -23.58
CA SER A 274 -13.19 -9.68 -23.34
C SER A 274 -14.17 -9.29 -24.44
N THR A 275 -15.02 -10.23 -24.86
CA THR A 275 -16.10 -9.99 -25.82
C THR A 275 -17.27 -9.19 -25.25
N ALA A 276 -17.27 -8.94 -23.93
CA ALA A 276 -18.26 -8.10 -23.26
C ALA A 276 -17.99 -6.60 -23.47
N LEU A 277 -16.75 -6.20 -23.77
CA LEU A 277 -16.31 -4.80 -23.91
C LEU A 277 -16.60 -4.27 -25.32
N ARG A 278 -17.86 -4.34 -25.76
CA ARG A 278 -18.24 -4.19 -27.18
C ARG A 278 -17.86 -2.85 -27.80
N ARG A 279 -17.82 -1.78 -26.99
CA ARG A 279 -17.47 -0.41 -27.43
C ARG A 279 -15.97 -0.12 -27.40
N PHE A 280 -15.15 -0.95 -26.77
CA PHE A 280 -13.71 -0.70 -26.64
C PHE A 280 -12.94 -1.12 -27.91
N PRO A 281 -11.71 -0.63 -28.14
CA PRO A 281 -10.91 -1.00 -29.29
C PRO A 281 -10.57 -2.49 -29.28
N ARG A 282 -10.36 -3.05 -30.48
CA ARG A 282 -9.81 -4.39 -30.69
C ARG A 282 -8.30 -4.30 -30.89
N LYS A 283 -7.56 -5.24 -30.32
CA LYS A 283 -6.12 -5.33 -30.58
C LYS A 283 -5.87 -6.10 -31.87
N VAL A 284 -5.01 -5.57 -32.74
CA VAL A 284 -4.50 -6.27 -33.92
C VAL A 284 -3.28 -7.08 -33.49
N GLU A 285 -3.32 -8.39 -33.71
CA GLU A 285 -2.23 -9.31 -33.36
C GLU A 285 -2.11 -10.31 -34.53
N ASN A 286 -0.93 -10.36 -35.18
CA ASN A 286 -0.67 -11.17 -36.38
C ASN A 286 -1.73 -11.01 -37.49
N ASN A 287 -1.99 -9.77 -37.93
CA ASN A 287 -2.99 -9.44 -38.97
C ASN A 287 -4.42 -9.94 -38.72
N THR A 288 -4.76 -10.33 -37.48
CA THR A 288 -6.10 -10.79 -37.11
C THR A 288 -6.69 -9.89 -36.01
N LEU A 289 -7.92 -9.41 -36.20
CA LEU A 289 -8.64 -8.66 -35.17
C LEU A 289 -9.01 -9.58 -34.00
N LYS A 290 -8.44 -9.34 -32.82
CA LYS A 290 -8.76 -10.08 -31.59
C LYS A 290 -9.92 -9.40 -30.84
N SER A 291 -10.33 -10.00 -29.72
CA SER A 291 -11.37 -9.46 -28.84
C SER A 291 -11.06 -8.04 -28.37
N ASN A 292 -12.11 -7.29 -28.05
CA ASN A 292 -12.01 -5.95 -27.46
C ASN A 292 -11.21 -6.01 -26.14
N TYR A 293 -10.47 -4.94 -25.82
CA TYR A 293 -9.63 -4.89 -24.63
C TYR A 293 -9.82 -3.59 -23.84
N GLY A 294 -9.63 -3.68 -22.52
CA GLY A 294 -9.68 -2.54 -21.60
C GLY A 294 -8.86 -2.81 -20.35
N TYR A 295 -8.71 -1.79 -19.50
CA TYR A 295 -7.96 -1.89 -18.25
C TYR A 295 -8.92 -2.10 -17.08
N THR A 296 -8.59 -3.00 -16.17
CA THR A 296 -9.50 -3.44 -15.12
C THR A 296 -9.06 -3.03 -13.73
N TYR A 297 -10.02 -2.61 -12.92
CA TYR A 297 -9.83 -2.21 -11.53
C TYR A 297 -10.82 -2.97 -10.66
N THR A 298 -10.31 -3.74 -9.71
CA THR A 298 -11.11 -4.43 -8.69
C THR A 298 -11.38 -3.51 -7.51
N PHE A 299 -12.55 -3.63 -6.90
CA PHE A 299 -12.92 -2.86 -5.72
C PHE A 299 -13.70 -3.72 -4.73
N GLN A 300 -13.60 -3.40 -3.44
CA GLN A 300 -14.23 -4.13 -2.34
C GLN A 300 -15.38 -3.34 -1.72
N THR A 301 -15.25 -2.01 -1.67
CA THR A 301 -16.21 -1.12 -1.01
C THR A 301 -16.93 -0.18 -1.99
N LYS A 302 -18.10 0.35 -1.60
CA LYS A 302 -18.81 1.37 -2.41
C LYS A 302 -17.99 2.66 -2.53
N GLY A 303 -17.25 3.03 -1.48
CA GLY A 303 -16.38 4.22 -1.47
C GLY A 303 -15.22 4.12 -2.46
N GLU A 304 -14.59 2.94 -2.59
CA GLU A 304 -13.59 2.69 -3.63
C GLU A 304 -14.15 2.84 -5.03
N LEU A 305 -15.34 2.29 -5.29
CA LEU A 305 -16.02 2.43 -6.57
C LEU A 305 -16.35 3.90 -6.86
N GLU A 306 -16.91 4.64 -5.89
CA GLU A 306 -17.20 6.07 -6.03
C GLU A 306 -15.95 6.87 -6.39
N SER A 307 -14.85 6.65 -5.65
CA SER A 307 -13.58 7.33 -5.89
C SER A 307 -13.02 7.04 -7.28
N LEU A 308 -13.11 5.78 -7.73
CA LEU A 308 -12.66 5.36 -9.04
C LEU A 308 -13.49 6.00 -10.16
N LEU A 309 -14.82 5.96 -10.05
CA LEU A 309 -15.69 6.55 -11.08
C LEU A 309 -15.54 8.07 -11.14
N PHE A 310 -15.37 8.75 -10.01
CA PHE A 310 -15.12 10.19 -9.97
C PHE A 310 -13.86 10.56 -10.76
N ARG A 311 -12.74 9.83 -10.55
CA ARG A 311 -11.51 10.03 -11.32
C ARG A 311 -11.70 9.77 -12.81
N ILE A 312 -12.44 8.73 -13.18
CA ILE A 312 -12.75 8.43 -14.59
C ILE A 312 -13.52 9.58 -15.23
N VAL A 313 -14.54 10.10 -14.55
CA VAL A 313 -15.36 11.22 -15.05
C VAL A 313 -14.57 12.52 -15.09
N GLU A 314 -13.71 12.79 -14.11
CA GLU A 314 -12.80 13.95 -14.12
C GLU A 314 -11.89 13.93 -15.36
N VAL A 315 -11.28 12.77 -15.67
CA VAL A 315 -10.45 12.60 -16.87
C VAL A 315 -11.28 12.79 -18.15
N LEU A 316 -12.49 12.22 -18.20
CA LEU A 316 -13.40 12.38 -19.35
C LEU A 316 -13.77 13.85 -19.57
N GLN A 317 -14.17 14.56 -18.53
CA GLN A 317 -14.56 15.96 -18.61
C GLN A 317 -13.39 16.87 -18.98
N SER A 318 -12.18 16.60 -18.47
CA SER A 318 -10.99 17.37 -18.84
C SER A 318 -10.70 17.34 -20.35
N ARG A 319 -11.02 16.23 -21.02
CA ARG A 319 -10.97 16.13 -22.49
C ARG A 319 -12.00 17.00 -23.20
N LYS A 320 -13.24 17.01 -22.70
CA LYS A 320 -14.33 17.80 -23.29
C LYS A 320 -14.07 19.31 -23.19
N SER A 321 -13.38 19.75 -22.13
CA SER A 321 -13.08 21.16 -21.86
C SER A 321 -11.88 21.74 -22.64
N GLY A 322 -11.13 20.92 -23.39
CA GLY A 322 -10.13 21.40 -24.34
C GLY A 322 -9.06 22.34 -23.75
N ILE A 323 -8.09 21.78 -23.03
CA ILE A 323 -6.75 22.40 -22.98
C ILE A 323 -5.83 21.53 -23.85
N GLU A 324 -5.78 21.89 -25.14
CA GLU A 324 -4.59 21.63 -25.96
C GLU A 324 -3.46 22.52 -25.42
N GLU A 325 -2.61 21.98 -24.55
CA GLU A 325 -1.28 22.56 -24.34
C GLU A 325 -0.27 21.69 -25.09
N TYR A 326 0.12 22.21 -26.25
CA TYR A 326 1.35 21.87 -26.97
C TYR A 326 2.57 22.47 -26.26
#